data_AF-A0A951K4M6-F1
#
_entry.id   AF-A0A951K4M6-F1
#
_cell.length_a   1.000
_cell.length_b   1.000
_cell.length_c   1.000
_cell.angle_alpha   90.00
_cell.angle_beta   90.00
_cell.angle_gamma   90.00
#
_symmetry.space_group_name_H-M   'P 1'
#
loop_
_entity.id
_entity.type
_entity.pdbx_description
1 polymer ?
#
loop_
_entity_poly.entity_id
_entity_poly.type
_entity_poly.pdbx_seq_one_letter_code
_entity_poly.pdbx_strand_id
1 'polypeptide(L)'
;MDAFRVNLAALKNEGGSASATVDLGARRRFLAWGSVTMVDPLTDFDRDNAVVLDIFTVDGALTANRVFGGDHWGPEGSGDNVFDGALVGFGQRVNFWLRSLHSADLDSFGVGIVLVLD
;
A
#
# COMPACT_ATOMS: atom_id res chain seq x y z
N MET A 1 7.32 -16.15 -16.49
CA MET A 1 7.22 -14.79 -15.96
C MET A 1 5.79 -14.28 -16.10
N ASP A 2 5.02 -14.37 -15.02
CA ASP A 2 3.63 -13.91 -14.95
C ASP A 2 3.58 -12.54 -14.26
N ALA A 3 2.69 -11.67 -14.71
CA ALA A 3 2.49 -10.35 -14.13
C ALA A 3 1.04 -10.18 -13.66
N PHE A 4 0.88 -9.66 -12.45
CA PHE A 4 -0.40 -9.39 -11.81
C PHE A 4 -0.48 -7.92 -11.46
N ARG A 5 -1.69 -7.35 -11.54
CA ARG A 5 -1.95 -5.98 -11.12
C ARG A 5 -3.27 -5.89 -10.38
N VAL A 6 -3.33 -4.95 -9.43
CA VAL A 6 -4.54 -4.57 -8.70
C VAL A 6 -4.64 -3.05 -8.65
N ASN A 7 -5.82 -2.51 -8.89
CA ASN A 7 -6.09 -1.09 -8.72
C ASN A 7 -6.61 -0.84 -7.31
N LEU A 8 -6.21 0.28 -6.71
CA LEU A 8 -6.65 0.74 -5.41
C LEU A 8 -7.22 2.14 -5.55
N ALA A 9 -8.36 2.40 -4.89
CA ALA A 9 -9.01 3.70 -4.84
C ALA A 9 -9.35 4.00 -3.37
N ALA A 10 -8.55 4.85 -2.74
CA ALA A 10 -8.75 5.32 -1.38
C ALA A 10 -9.58 6.60 -1.44
N LEU A 11 -10.90 6.42 -1.49
CA LEU A 11 -11.86 7.52 -1.62
C LEU A 11 -12.28 8.02 -0.24
N LYS A 12 -12.47 9.33 -0.08
CA LYS A 12 -12.95 10.00 1.12
C LYS A 12 -14.22 9.38 1.65
N ASN A 13 -15.20 9.12 0.78
CA ASN A 13 -16.48 8.52 1.15
C ASN A 13 -16.37 7.04 1.54
N GLU A 14 -15.21 6.40 1.34
CA GLU A 14 -14.89 5.03 1.75
C GLU A 14 -13.87 5.00 2.91
N GLY A 15 -13.59 6.15 3.54
CA GLY A 15 -12.66 6.27 4.67
C GLY A 15 -11.22 6.58 4.28
N GLY A 16 -10.95 6.86 3.00
CA GLY A 16 -9.64 7.24 2.47
C GLY A 16 -8.58 6.15 2.59
N SER A 17 -8.99 4.88 2.53
CA SER A 17 -8.05 3.78 2.40
C SER A 17 -8.64 2.67 1.53
N ALA A 18 -7.76 1.90 0.90
CA ALA A 18 -8.14 0.72 0.14
C ALA A 18 -7.03 -0.32 0.22
N SER A 19 -7.39 -1.59 0.32
CA SER A 19 -6.43 -2.69 0.26
C SER A 19 -6.82 -3.70 -0.82
N ALA A 20 -5.81 -4.32 -1.42
CA ALA A 20 -6.02 -5.33 -2.45
C ALA A 20 -4.95 -6.42 -2.34
N THR A 21 -5.38 -7.68 -2.49
CA THR A 21 -4.48 -8.83 -2.41
C THR A 21 -4.35 -9.49 -3.77
N VAL A 22 -3.12 -9.70 -4.21
CA VAL A 22 -2.78 -10.61 -5.30
C VAL A 22 -2.52 -11.98 -4.71
N ASP A 23 -3.29 -12.99 -5.11
CA ASP A 23 -3.05 -14.40 -4.79
C ASP A 23 -2.38 -15.07 -6.00
N LEU A 24 -1.11 -15.47 -5.83
CA LEU A 24 -0.31 -16.13 -6.87
C LEU A 24 -0.69 -17.61 -7.08
N GLY A 25 -1.62 -18.15 -6.27
CA GLY A 25 -2.09 -19.55 -6.31
C GLY A 25 -1.12 -20.56 -5.69
N ALA A 26 0.17 -20.22 -5.60
CA ALA A 26 1.21 -20.98 -4.91
C ALA A 26 2.29 -20.05 -4.38
N ARG A 27 3.14 -20.55 -3.47
CA ARG A 27 4.31 -19.80 -3.02
C ARG A 27 5.36 -19.75 -4.12
N ARG A 28 5.70 -18.54 -4.58
CA ARG A 28 6.63 -18.28 -5.68
C ARG A 28 7.56 -17.12 -5.32
N ARG A 29 8.69 -17.02 -6.03
CA ARG A 29 9.56 -15.83 -5.93
C ARG A 29 8.96 -14.70 -6.74
N PHE A 30 8.91 -13.50 -6.17
CA PHE A 30 8.31 -12.35 -6.85
C PHE A 30 9.06 -11.05 -6.60
N LEU A 31 8.82 -10.07 -7.47
CA LEU A 31 9.06 -8.65 -7.27
C LEU A 31 7.70 -7.96 -7.16
N ALA A 32 7.46 -7.20 -6.10
CA ALA A 32 6.24 -6.43 -5.92
C ALA A 32 6.57 -4.95 -5.70
N TRP A 33 5.71 -4.05 -6.20
CA TRP A 33 5.78 -2.62 -5.92
C TRP A 33 4.43 -1.95 -6.11
N GLY A 34 4.25 -0.82 -5.43
CA GLY A 34 3.12 0.07 -5.63
C GLY A 34 3.50 1.33 -6.39
N SER A 35 2.53 1.93 -7.09
CA SER A 35 2.64 3.28 -7.63
C SER A 35 1.35 4.03 -7.37
N VAL A 36 1.45 5.22 -6.76
CA VAL A 36 0.34 6.17 -6.71
C VAL A 36 0.18 6.76 -8.10
N THR A 37 -1.00 6.59 -8.69
CA THR A 37 -1.32 7.02 -10.05
C THR A 37 -1.87 8.44 -10.07
N MET A 38 -2.66 8.80 -9.06
CA MET A 38 -3.29 10.12 -8.96
C MET A 38 -3.56 10.44 -7.49
N VAL A 39 -3.44 11.73 -7.17
CA VAL A 39 -3.95 12.34 -5.94
C VAL A 39 -4.88 13.47 -6.38
N ASP A 40 -6.12 13.41 -5.94
CA ASP A 40 -7.16 14.41 -6.25
C ASP A 40 -7.47 15.22 -4.99
N PRO A 41 -6.99 16.48 -4.90
CA PRO A 41 -7.27 17.33 -3.76
C PRO A 41 -8.73 17.81 -3.80
N LEU A 42 -9.48 17.55 -2.72
CA LEU A 42 -10.91 17.86 -2.64
C LEU A 42 -11.20 19.23 -2.00
N THR A 43 -10.28 19.73 -1.18
CA THR A 43 -10.42 20.97 -0.42
C THR A 43 -9.16 21.81 -0.53
N ASP A 44 -8.13 21.44 0.22
CA ASP A 44 -6.83 22.11 0.27
C ASP A 44 -5.75 21.04 0.45
N PHE A 45 -4.74 21.05 -0.42
CA PHE A 45 -3.61 20.14 -0.28
C PHE A 45 -2.54 20.80 0.59
N ASP A 46 -2.86 20.99 1.87
CA ASP A 46 -1.97 21.64 2.82
C ASP A 46 -0.94 20.68 3.43
N ARG A 47 -0.19 21.16 4.42
CA ARG A 47 1.13 20.66 4.83
C ARG A 47 1.09 19.26 5.45
N ASP A 48 -0.02 18.83 6.02
CA ASP A 48 -0.17 17.58 6.78
C ASP A 48 -0.81 16.45 5.94
N ASN A 49 -1.23 16.74 4.71
CA ASN A 49 -1.70 15.73 3.79
C ASN A 49 -0.58 14.77 3.37
N ALA A 50 -0.84 13.47 3.52
CA ALA A 50 0.07 12.42 3.09
C ALA A 50 -0.70 11.24 2.48
N VAL A 51 -0.07 10.62 1.47
CA VAL A 51 -0.54 9.42 0.79
C VAL A 51 0.52 8.35 0.92
N VAL A 52 0.09 7.15 1.32
CA VAL A 52 0.96 5.98 1.45
C VAL A 52 0.39 4.86 0.63
N LEU A 53 1.21 4.32 -0.28
CA LEU A 53 0.96 3.04 -0.92
C LEU A 53 2.12 2.12 -0.60
N ASP A 54 1.83 1.04 0.10
CA ASP A 54 2.82 0.05 0.51
C ASP A 54 2.33 -1.38 0.28
N ILE A 55 3.28 -2.30 0.40
CA ILE A 55 3.04 -3.73 0.46
C ILE A 55 2.92 -4.06 1.95
N PHE A 56 1.68 -4.06 2.45
CA PHE A 56 1.41 -4.16 3.88
C PHE A 56 1.73 -5.55 4.44
N THR A 57 1.31 -6.61 3.74
CA THR A 57 1.61 -7.99 4.15
C THR A 57 1.98 -8.91 3.01
N VAL A 58 2.79 -9.92 3.33
CA VAL A 58 3.05 -11.10 2.50
C VAL A 58 2.67 -12.34 3.30
N ASP A 59 1.77 -13.16 2.76
CA ASP A 59 1.19 -14.33 3.44
C ASP A 59 0.60 -13.98 4.84
N GLY A 60 0.11 -12.75 5.00
CA GLY A 60 -0.44 -12.24 6.25
C GLY A 60 0.58 -11.72 7.28
N ALA A 61 1.89 -11.88 7.00
CA ALA A 61 2.94 -11.28 7.82
C ALA A 61 3.23 -9.85 7.35
N LEU A 62 3.34 -8.90 8.28
CA LEU A 62 3.74 -7.52 7.99
C LEU A 62 5.13 -7.51 7.32
N THR A 63 5.32 -6.62 6.36
CA THR A 63 6.66 -6.37 5.80
C THR A 63 7.44 -5.40 6.72
N ALA A 64 8.63 -4.97 6.31
CA ALA A 64 9.46 -4.10 7.15
C ALA A 64 8.84 -2.70 7.29
N ASN A 65 8.79 -2.18 8.52
CA ASN A 65 8.46 -0.77 8.76
C ASN A 65 9.53 0.13 8.12
N ARG A 66 9.08 1.15 7.41
CA ARG A 66 9.92 2.21 6.81
C ARG A 66 9.76 3.54 7.53
N VAL A 67 8.57 3.81 8.06
CA VAL A 67 8.28 4.99 8.89
C VAL A 67 7.38 4.57 10.05
N PHE A 68 7.76 4.95 11.27
CA PHE A 68 7.02 4.68 12.50
C PHE A 68 7.32 5.76 13.56
N GLY A 69 6.45 5.86 14.57
CA GLY A 69 6.55 6.82 15.67
C GLY A 69 6.25 8.27 15.31
N GLY A 70 6.64 9.18 16.20
CA GLY A 70 6.28 10.60 16.10
C GLY A 70 4.80 10.84 16.38
N ASP A 71 4.30 12.01 15.97
CA ASP A 71 2.91 12.41 16.25
C ASP A 71 1.90 11.79 15.27
N HIS A 72 2.37 11.26 14.13
CA HIS A 72 1.52 10.81 13.02
C HIS A 72 1.47 9.29 12.84
N TRP A 73 2.39 8.52 13.43
CA TRP A 73 2.50 7.08 13.20
C TRP A 73 2.51 6.29 14.53
N GLY A 74 2.14 5.01 14.43
CA GLY A 74 2.11 4.12 15.58
C GLY A 74 3.49 3.72 16.10
N PRO A 75 3.56 2.97 17.21
CA PRO A 75 4.80 2.35 17.66
C PRO A 75 5.34 1.34 16.62
N GLU A 76 6.60 0.94 16.75
CA GLU A 76 7.20 -0.07 15.89
C GLU A 76 6.35 -1.35 15.85
N GLY A 77 5.98 -1.78 14.64
CA GLY A 77 5.15 -2.96 14.39
C GLY A 77 3.64 -2.66 14.37
N SER A 78 3.21 -1.43 14.65
CA SER A 78 1.82 -1.03 14.46
C SER A 78 1.42 -1.10 12.99
N GLY A 79 0.17 -1.50 12.74
CA GLY A 79 -0.45 -1.41 11.42
C GLY A 79 -0.55 0.02 10.92
N ASP A 80 -0.48 1.04 11.78
CA ASP A 80 -0.56 2.44 11.34
C ASP A 80 0.70 2.94 10.63
N ASN A 81 1.81 2.18 10.66
CA ASN A 81 3.10 2.56 10.09
C ASN A 81 3.13 2.48 8.57
N VAL A 82 4.20 3.00 7.96
CA VAL A 82 4.50 2.85 6.52
C VAL A 82 5.36 1.62 6.31
N PHE A 83 5.00 0.79 5.33
CA PHE A 83 5.67 -0.48 5.03
C PHE A 83 6.47 -0.41 3.71
N ASP A 84 6.85 -1.56 3.17
CA ASP A 84 7.69 -1.62 1.97
C ASP A 84 6.95 -1.12 0.72
N GLY A 85 7.44 -0.05 0.09
CA GLY A 85 6.89 0.42 -1.19
C GLY A 85 7.26 -0.48 -2.39
N ALA A 86 8.33 -1.26 -2.26
CA ALA A 86 8.76 -2.27 -3.21
C ALA A 86 9.55 -3.36 -2.48
N LEU A 87 9.39 -4.63 -2.87
CA LEU A 87 10.13 -5.75 -2.27
C LEU A 87 10.33 -6.91 -3.25
N VAL A 88 11.48 -7.58 -3.14
CA VAL A 88 11.69 -8.92 -3.72
C VAL A 88 11.45 -9.94 -2.62
N GLY A 89 10.54 -10.88 -2.85
CA GLY A 89 10.02 -11.76 -1.82
C GLY A 89 9.78 -13.18 -2.29
N PHE A 90 9.35 -14.01 -1.35
CA PHE A 90 8.85 -15.35 -1.58
C PHE A 90 7.57 -15.54 -0.78
N GLY A 91 6.49 -15.93 -1.44
CA GLY A 91 5.16 -16.03 -0.82
C GLY A 91 4.08 -16.25 -1.87
N GLN A 92 2.84 -16.25 -1.43
CA GLN A 92 1.66 -16.49 -2.27
C GLN A 92 0.71 -15.29 -2.30
N ARG A 93 0.43 -14.69 -1.14
CA ARG A 93 -0.55 -13.60 -1.02
C ARG A 93 0.17 -12.30 -0.73
N VAL A 94 0.15 -11.37 -1.68
CA VAL A 94 0.77 -10.06 -1.56
C VAL A 94 -0.33 -9.03 -1.41
N ASN A 95 -0.41 -8.39 -0.23
CA ASN A 95 -1.39 -7.36 0.04
C ASN A 95 -0.76 -5.97 -0.13
N PHE A 96 -1.44 -5.14 -0.91
CA PHE A 96 -1.15 -3.73 -1.04
C PHE A 96 -2.15 -2.93 -0.23
N TRP A 97 -1.71 -1.81 0.32
CA TRP A 97 -2.57 -0.91 1.07
C TRP A 97 -2.27 0.54 0.70
N LEU A 98 -3.32 1.22 0.21
CA LEU A 98 -3.33 2.64 -0.10
C LEU A 98 -4.05 3.37 1.03
N ARG A 99 -3.47 4.45 1.53
CA ARG A 99 -4.04 5.30 2.58
C ARG A 99 -3.81 6.77 2.30
N SER A 100 -4.86 7.55 2.50
CA SER A 100 -4.83 9.00 2.67
C SER A 100 -4.86 9.29 4.18
N LEU A 101 -3.83 9.94 4.73
CA LEU A 101 -3.76 10.20 6.17
C LEU A 101 -4.82 11.22 6.63
N HIS A 102 -5.18 12.11 5.72
CA HIS A 102 -6.24 13.10 5.89
C HIS A 102 -7.30 12.86 4.81
N SER A 103 -8.09 11.81 4.99
CA SER A 103 -9.08 11.34 4.01
C SER A 103 -10.18 12.35 3.69
N ALA A 104 -10.36 13.38 4.52
CA ALA A 104 -11.31 14.46 4.27
C ALA A 104 -10.89 15.38 3.11
N ASP A 105 -9.59 15.43 2.81
CA ASP A 105 -8.99 16.44 1.95
C ASP A 105 -8.53 15.91 0.60
N LEU A 106 -8.46 14.57 0.43
CA LEU A 106 -8.01 13.96 -0.82
C LEU A 106 -8.60 12.58 -1.10
N ASP A 107 -8.84 12.34 -2.39
CA ASP A 107 -8.97 10.99 -2.95
C ASP A 107 -7.62 10.57 -3.53
N SER A 108 -7.24 9.30 -3.33
CA SER A 108 -6.01 8.77 -3.92
C SER A 108 -6.25 7.48 -4.68
N PHE A 109 -5.49 7.31 -5.76
CA PHE A 109 -5.57 6.16 -6.66
C PHE A 109 -4.19 5.57 -6.85
N GLY A 110 -4.11 4.25 -6.85
CA GLY A 110 -2.85 3.54 -7.00
C GLY A 110 -2.99 2.23 -7.72
N VAL A 111 -1.83 1.67 -8.07
CA VAL A 111 -1.71 0.34 -8.65
C VAL A 111 -0.65 -0.45 -7.89
N GLY A 112 -1.01 -1.65 -7.45
CA GLY A 112 -0.08 -2.67 -6.98
C GLY A 112 0.28 -3.59 -8.12
N ILE A 113 1.56 -3.91 -8.28
CA ILE A 113 2.06 -4.81 -9.33
C ILE A 113 2.88 -5.92 -8.67
N VAL A 114 2.69 -7.16 -9.12
CA VAL A 114 3.52 -8.31 -8.76
C VAL A 114 4.01 -8.99 -10.03
N LEU A 115 5.32 -9.19 -10.12
CA LEU A 115 6.00 -9.91 -11.18
C LEU A 115 6.62 -11.18 -10.60
N VAL A 116 6.21 -12.33 -11.12
CA VAL A 116 6.78 -13.61 -10.69
C VAL A 116 8.12 -13.86 -11.40
N LEU A 117 9.12 -14.33 -10.65
CA LEU A 117 10.52 -14.39 -11.07
C LEU A 117 11.02 -15.79 -11.46
N ASP A 118 10.14 -16.79 -11.43
CA ASP A 118 10.42 -18.15 -11.88
C ASP A 118 9.80 -18.48 -13.26
#